data_AF-A0A4P5VK95-F1
#
_entry.id   AF-A0A4P5VK95-F1
#
_cell.length_a   1.000
_cell.length_b   1.000
_cell.length_c   1.000
_cell.angle_alpha   90.00
_cell.angle_beta   90.00
_cell.angle_gamma   90.00
#
_symmetry.space_group_name_H-M   'P 1'
#
loop_
_entity.id
_entity.type
_entity.pdbx_description
1 polymer ?
#
loop_
_entity_poly.entity_id
_entity_poly.type
_entity_poly.pdbx_seq_one_letter_code
_entity_poly.pdbx_strand_id
1 'polypeptide(L)'
;MAEKRTTADAVAAAPEPIAGQSNLPEWMAQAVQHGVKPEQALAFIGLGLMGKLADGNKDNPIPWIWNEDEDGGSFDGTTLRHRLELVQLALLTGAPLSTAEVTHLLGARPGSAVVQRGGLTARRLSRNVWKLSRSSEDSEKASTTSFGEGFRRRL
;
A
#
# COMPACT_ATOMS: atom_id res chain seq x y z
N MET A 1 57.31 -42.27 -46.98
CA MET A 1 56.10 -42.20 -47.83
C MET A 1 55.12 -43.23 -47.32
N ALA A 2 54.06 -42.80 -46.66
CA ALA A 2 53.01 -43.66 -46.12
C ALA A 2 51.66 -42.96 -46.32
N GLU A 3 50.89 -43.47 -47.28
CA GLU A 3 49.43 -43.34 -47.28
C GLU A 3 48.87 -44.19 -46.14
N LYS A 4 47.82 -43.69 -45.45
CA LYS A 4 46.45 -44.21 -45.54
C LYS A 4 45.46 -43.15 -45.01
N ARG A 5 44.51 -42.75 -45.85
CA ARG A 5 43.30 -41.99 -45.49
C ARG A 5 42.31 -42.95 -44.84
N THR A 6 41.66 -42.55 -43.75
CA THR A 6 40.41 -43.15 -43.29
C THR A 6 39.56 -42.08 -42.63
N THR A 7 38.40 -41.87 -43.26
CA THR A 7 37.23 -41.07 -42.89
C THR A 7 36.60 -41.57 -41.59
N ALA A 8 36.37 -40.68 -40.62
CA ALA A 8 35.55 -40.98 -39.44
C ALA A 8 34.09 -40.62 -39.76
N ASP A 9 33.27 -41.66 -39.73
CA ASP A 9 31.83 -41.65 -39.94
C ASP A 9 31.11 -41.01 -38.74
N ALA A 10 30.12 -40.18 -39.03
CA ALA A 10 29.32 -39.47 -38.03
C ALA A 10 28.11 -40.32 -37.68
N VAL A 11 28.17 -41.03 -36.55
CA VAL A 11 26.99 -41.73 -36.01
C VAL A 11 26.17 -40.73 -35.20
N ALA A 12 25.02 -40.35 -35.79
CA ALA A 12 23.96 -39.60 -35.14
C ALA A 12 23.46 -40.35 -33.90
N ALA A 13 23.65 -39.74 -32.73
CA ALA A 13 23.11 -40.23 -31.47
C ALA A 13 21.58 -40.05 -31.45
N ALA A 14 20.86 -41.17 -31.48
CA ALA A 14 19.45 -41.20 -31.09
C ALA A 14 19.34 -41.00 -29.57
N PRO A 15 18.52 -40.05 -29.06
CA PRO A 15 18.32 -39.93 -27.62
C PRO A 15 17.40 -41.05 -27.11
N GLU A 16 17.85 -41.76 -26.09
CA GLU A 16 17.07 -42.79 -25.39
C GLU A 16 15.77 -42.22 -24.78
N PRO A 17 14.68 -43.01 -24.73
CA PRO A 17 13.43 -42.58 -24.15
C PRO A 17 13.54 -42.54 -22.61
N ILE A 18 13.45 -41.35 -22.04
CA ILE A 18 13.34 -41.14 -20.60
C ILE A 18 11.98 -41.71 -20.15
N ALA A 19 12.01 -42.89 -19.53
CA ALA A 19 10.84 -43.52 -18.93
C ALA A 19 10.37 -42.69 -17.73
N GLY A 20 9.23 -42.02 -17.86
CA GLY A 20 8.55 -41.36 -16.74
C GLY A 20 7.76 -40.11 -17.09
N GLN A 21 6.90 -40.13 -18.11
CA GLN A 21 5.95 -39.03 -18.37
C GLN A 21 4.59 -39.56 -18.82
N SER A 22 3.74 -39.93 -17.87
CA SER A 22 2.31 -40.11 -18.09
C SER A 22 1.55 -38.94 -17.47
N ASN A 23 1.61 -37.80 -18.16
CA ASN A 23 0.48 -36.90 -18.45
C ASN A 23 1.02 -35.57 -19.01
N LEU A 24 1.60 -35.62 -20.20
CA LEU A 24 1.60 -34.43 -21.05
C LEU A 24 0.16 -34.25 -21.56
N PRO A 25 -0.49 -33.11 -21.29
CA PRO A 25 -1.85 -32.87 -21.77
C PRO A 25 -1.88 -32.92 -23.29
N GLU A 26 -2.98 -33.43 -23.86
CA GLU A 26 -3.13 -33.76 -25.28
C GLU A 26 -2.74 -32.62 -26.23
N TRP A 27 -2.99 -31.37 -25.84
CA TRP A 27 -2.61 -30.18 -26.61
C TRP A 27 -1.08 -29.97 -26.70
N MET A 28 -0.30 -30.38 -25.69
CA MET A 28 1.17 -30.35 -25.75
C MET A 28 1.70 -31.48 -26.64
N ALA A 29 1.11 -32.67 -26.59
CA ALA A 29 1.48 -33.76 -27.49
C ALA A 29 1.26 -33.38 -28.96
N GLN A 30 0.15 -32.68 -29.26
CA GLN A 30 -0.14 -32.15 -30.59
C GLN A 30 0.85 -31.04 -30.99
N ALA A 31 1.22 -30.14 -30.08
CA ALA A 31 2.22 -29.09 -30.35
C ALA A 31 3.62 -29.66 -30.62
N VAL A 32 4.01 -30.73 -29.90
CA VAL A 32 5.28 -31.45 -30.12
C VAL A 32 5.29 -32.16 -31.48
N GLN A 33 4.15 -32.71 -31.94
CA GLN A 33 4.03 -33.26 -33.31
C GLN A 33 4.20 -32.19 -34.40
N HIS A 34 3.83 -30.95 -34.12
CA HIS A 34 4.09 -29.81 -35.00
C HIS A 34 5.50 -29.21 -34.86
N GLY A 35 6.40 -29.89 -34.13
CA GLY A 35 7.81 -29.50 -34.00
C GLY A 35 8.07 -28.36 -33.02
N VAL A 36 7.06 -27.94 -32.25
CA VAL A 36 7.20 -26.91 -31.22
C VAL A 36 7.79 -27.55 -29.98
N LYS A 37 9.00 -27.14 -29.60
CA LYS A 37 9.61 -27.65 -28.37
C LYS A 37 8.84 -27.12 -27.15
N PRO A 38 8.63 -27.92 -26.10
CA PRO A 38 7.90 -27.50 -24.90
C PRO A 38 8.44 -26.20 -24.28
N GLU A 39 9.76 -26.01 -24.33
CA GLU A 39 10.44 -24.82 -23.84
C GLU A 39 10.11 -23.57 -24.67
N GLN A 40 9.90 -23.74 -25.98
CA GLN A 40 9.49 -22.66 -26.87
C GLN A 40 8.04 -22.28 -26.60
N ALA A 41 7.15 -23.26 -26.42
CA ALA A 41 5.76 -22.99 -26.04
C ALA A 41 5.67 -22.25 -24.70
N LEU A 42 6.45 -22.68 -23.70
CA LEU A 42 6.53 -22.01 -22.41
C LEU A 42 7.10 -20.60 -22.51
N ALA A 43 8.13 -20.39 -23.34
CA ALA A 43 8.69 -19.07 -23.61
C ALA A 43 7.66 -18.13 -24.29
N PHE A 44 6.89 -18.64 -25.26
CA PHE A 44 5.83 -17.87 -25.93
C PHE A 44 4.69 -17.52 -24.97
N ILE A 45 4.29 -18.44 -24.09
CA ILE A 45 3.29 -18.19 -23.05
C ILE A 45 3.81 -17.16 -22.04
N GLY A 46 5.07 -17.27 -21.61
CA GLY A 46 5.71 -16.31 -20.71
C GLY A 46 5.78 -14.90 -21.31
N LEU A 47 6.15 -14.80 -22.59
CA LEU A 47 6.21 -13.53 -23.31
C LEU A 47 4.81 -12.90 -23.48
N GLY A 48 3.80 -13.71 -23.81
CA GLY A 48 2.41 -13.26 -23.92
C GLY A 48 1.83 -12.79 -22.57
N LEU A 49 2.18 -13.47 -21.48
CA LEU A 49 1.75 -13.11 -20.13
C LEU A 49 2.43 -11.82 -19.65
N MET A 50 3.73 -11.62 -19.92
CA MET A 50 4.42 -10.35 -19.65
C MET A 50 3.84 -9.20 -20.47
N GLY A 51 3.52 -9.41 -21.75
CA GLY A 51 2.86 -8.41 -22.59
C GLY A 51 1.49 -8.00 -22.05
N LYS A 52 0.67 -8.98 -21.63
CA LYS A 52 -0.63 -8.71 -21.01
C LYS A 52 -0.52 -8.01 -19.66
N LEU A 53 0.52 -8.31 -18.87
CA LEU A 53 0.79 -7.63 -17.60
C LEU A 53 1.23 -6.17 -17.83
N ALA A 54 2.01 -5.93 -18.88
CA ALA A 54 2.49 -4.59 -19.25
C ALA A 54 1.38 -3.69 -19.83
N ASP A 55 0.44 -4.25 -20.59
CA ASP A 55 -0.72 -3.52 -21.15
C ASP A 55 -1.91 -3.43 -20.19
N GLY A 56 -1.98 -4.31 -19.18
CA GLY A 56 -3.12 -4.47 -18.28
C GLY A 56 -3.38 -3.35 -17.27
N ASN A 57 -2.64 -2.24 -17.31
CA ASN A 57 -2.71 -1.16 -16.31
C ASN A 57 -3.84 -0.13 -16.53
N LYS A 58 -4.85 -0.42 -17.38
CA LYS A 58 -5.97 0.51 -17.60
C LYS A 58 -7.37 -0.07 -17.37
N ASP A 59 -7.64 -1.32 -17.78
CA ASP A 59 -9.03 -1.79 -17.83
C ASP A 59 -9.31 -3.13 -17.10
N ASN A 60 -8.29 -3.84 -16.59
CA ASN A 60 -8.53 -5.06 -15.82
C ASN A 60 -7.37 -5.37 -14.84
N PRO A 61 -7.35 -4.78 -13.63
CA PRO A 61 -6.35 -5.10 -12.63
C PRO A 61 -6.44 -6.58 -12.22
N ILE A 62 -5.28 -7.17 -11.92
CA ILE A 62 -5.18 -8.56 -11.45
C ILE A 62 -5.86 -8.62 -10.07
N PRO A 63 -6.85 -9.52 -9.83
CA PRO A 63 -7.75 -9.46 -8.66
C PRO A 63 -7.11 -9.67 -7.27
N TRP A 64 -5.79 -9.78 -7.19
CA TRP A 64 -4.99 -10.07 -5.98
C TRP A 64 -3.82 -9.07 -5.84
N ILE A 65 -3.69 -8.15 -6.79
CA ILE A 65 -2.99 -6.89 -6.57
C ILE A 65 -4.00 -6.01 -5.84
N TRP A 66 -3.78 -5.82 -4.54
CA TRP A 66 -4.49 -4.83 -3.76
C TRP A 66 -4.34 -3.49 -4.48
N ASN A 67 -5.42 -3.00 -5.09
CA ASN A 67 -5.43 -1.67 -5.68
C ASN A 67 -5.21 -0.69 -4.52
N GLU A 68 -4.00 -0.14 -4.40
CA GLU A 68 -3.67 0.90 -3.41
C GLU A 68 -4.65 2.09 -3.50
N ASP A 69 -5.25 2.28 -4.68
CA ASP A 69 -6.26 3.29 -4.96
C ASP A 69 -7.65 2.99 -4.38
N GLU A 70 -8.03 1.72 -4.18
CA GLU A 70 -9.39 1.36 -3.71
C GLU A 70 -9.49 1.16 -2.19
N ASP A 71 -8.39 0.79 -1.50
CA ASP A 71 -8.42 0.43 -0.08
C ASP A 71 -7.95 1.54 0.90
N GLY A 72 -7.45 2.67 0.40
CA GLY A 72 -6.99 3.73 1.32
C GLY A 72 -6.20 4.89 0.70
N GLY A 73 -5.96 4.86 -0.61
CA GLY A 73 -5.15 5.85 -1.30
C GLY A 73 -3.66 5.72 -1.00
N SER A 74 -2.84 6.36 -1.83
CA SER A 74 -1.39 6.41 -1.64
C SER A 74 -1.03 7.00 -0.26
N PHE A 75 -0.35 6.22 0.57
CA PHE A 75 0.14 6.66 1.88
C PHE A 75 1.51 7.32 1.77
N ASP A 76 1.59 8.62 2.02
CA ASP A 76 2.85 9.33 2.12
C ASP A 76 3.33 9.40 3.59
N GLY A 77 4.35 8.60 3.90
CA GLY A 77 4.94 8.55 5.24
C GLY A 77 5.64 9.84 5.66
N THR A 78 6.11 10.66 4.71
CA THR A 78 6.82 11.91 5.03
C THR A 78 5.86 12.99 5.50
N THR A 79 4.72 13.15 4.83
CA THR A 79 3.66 14.05 5.28
C THR A 79 3.01 13.57 6.58
N LEU A 80 2.84 12.26 6.78
CA LEU A 80 2.39 11.75 8.09
C LEU A 80 3.38 12.14 9.19
N ARG A 81 4.68 11.86 9.01
CA ARG A 81 5.71 12.18 10.01
C ARG A 81 5.67 13.66 10.37
N HIS A 82 5.67 14.54 9.37
CA HIS A 82 5.63 15.98 9.59
C HIS A 82 4.37 16.38 10.36
N ARG A 83 3.19 15.83 10.00
CA ARG A 83 1.95 16.11 10.74
C ARG A 83 2.05 15.69 12.21
N LEU A 84 2.62 14.52 12.51
CA LEU A 84 2.78 14.04 13.88
C LEU A 84 3.75 14.90 14.70
N GLU A 85 4.84 15.36 14.09
CA GLU A 85 5.78 16.31 14.72
C GLU A 85 5.10 17.64 15.05
N LEU A 86 4.30 18.18 14.11
CA LEU A 86 3.53 19.40 14.34
C LEU A 86 2.48 19.23 15.43
N VAL A 87 1.78 18.08 15.49
CA VAL A 87 0.85 17.77 16.58
C VAL A 87 1.58 17.80 17.92
N GLN A 88 2.74 17.16 18.02
CA GLN A 88 3.52 17.14 19.25
C GLN A 88 3.97 18.54 19.66
N LEU A 89 4.46 19.35 18.71
CA LEU A 89 4.84 20.74 18.96
C LEU A 89 3.65 21.61 19.42
N ALA A 90 2.49 21.44 18.79
CA ALA A 90 1.27 22.17 19.18
C ALA A 90 0.83 21.80 20.60
N LEU A 91 0.94 20.53 20.99
CA LEU A 91 0.62 20.08 22.35
C LEU A 91 1.61 20.63 23.39
N LEU A 92 2.91 20.61 23.09
CA LEU A 92 3.95 21.10 24.00
C LEU A 92 3.87 22.62 24.20
N THR A 93 3.66 23.36 23.10
CA THR A 93 3.61 24.83 23.15
C THR A 93 2.26 25.34 23.66
N GLY A 94 1.17 24.60 23.39
CA GLY A 94 -0.19 25.07 23.64
C GLY A 94 -0.55 26.34 22.88
N ALA A 95 0.17 26.64 21.80
CA ALA A 95 0.02 27.85 21.00
C ALA A 95 -1.36 27.93 20.33
N PRO A 96 -1.90 29.14 20.09
CA PRO A 96 -3.14 29.31 19.36
C PRO A 96 -2.96 28.89 17.89
N LEU A 97 -3.91 28.10 17.38
CA LEU A 97 -3.93 27.60 16.01
C LEU A 97 -5.15 28.16 15.25
N SER A 98 -4.99 28.30 13.94
CA SER A 98 -6.07 28.62 13.01
C SER A 98 -6.95 27.41 12.69
N THR A 99 -8.14 27.67 12.13
CA THR A 99 -9.06 26.62 11.70
C THR A 99 -8.44 25.70 10.62
N ALA A 100 -7.61 26.24 9.74
CA ALA A 100 -6.94 25.48 8.68
C ALA A 100 -5.88 24.53 9.26
N GLU A 101 -5.05 25.02 10.18
CA GLU A 101 -4.03 24.22 10.86
C GLU A 101 -4.68 23.11 11.68
N VAL A 102 -5.73 23.40 12.46
CA VAL A 102 -6.47 22.36 13.19
C VAL A 102 -7.07 21.32 12.25
N THR A 103 -7.59 21.75 11.09
CA THR A 103 -8.11 20.82 10.08
C THR A 103 -7.03 19.88 9.57
N HIS A 104 -5.83 20.42 9.30
CA HIS A 104 -4.68 19.63 8.88
C HIS A 104 -4.24 18.65 9.98
N LEU A 105 -4.09 19.11 11.23
CA LEU A 105 -3.61 18.30 12.35
C LEU A 105 -4.60 17.22 12.79
N LEU A 106 -5.91 17.52 12.84
CA LEU A 106 -6.96 16.53 13.15
C LEU A 106 -7.34 15.65 11.95
N GLY A 107 -6.95 16.05 10.74
CA GLY A 107 -7.43 15.43 9.49
C GLY A 107 -8.94 15.56 9.28
N ALA A 108 -9.60 16.49 9.98
CA ALA A 108 -11.03 16.78 9.85
C ALA A 108 -11.31 18.25 10.16
N ARG A 109 -12.24 18.83 9.41
CA ARG A 109 -12.66 20.21 9.63
C ARG A 109 -13.49 20.29 10.92
N PRO A 110 -13.12 21.16 11.89
CA PRO A 110 -13.87 21.25 13.13
C PRO A 110 -15.25 21.89 12.89
N GLY A 111 -16.33 21.19 13.29
CA GLY A 111 -17.71 21.63 13.09
C GLY A 111 -18.37 22.27 14.32
N SER A 112 -17.83 22.04 15.52
CA SER A 112 -18.36 22.51 16.81
C SER A 112 -17.28 23.24 17.61
N ALA A 113 -17.67 23.90 18.71
CA ALA A 113 -16.71 24.61 19.57
C ALA A 113 -15.67 23.69 20.25
N VAL A 114 -15.98 22.40 20.39
CA VAL A 114 -15.08 21.35 20.87
C VAL A 114 -15.20 20.16 19.92
N VAL A 115 -14.08 19.67 19.41
CA VAL A 115 -14.03 18.51 18.50
C VAL A 115 -12.97 17.54 19.00
N GLN A 116 -13.35 16.28 19.16
CA GLN A 116 -12.46 15.22 19.63
C GLN A 116 -12.28 14.16 18.55
N ARG A 117 -11.02 13.78 18.26
CA ARG A 117 -10.70 12.72 17.31
C ARG A 117 -9.35 12.09 17.62
N GLY A 118 -9.26 10.76 17.58
CA GLY A 118 -7.98 10.05 17.69
C GLY A 118 -7.15 10.41 18.93
N GLY A 119 -7.81 10.69 20.07
CA GLY A 119 -7.13 11.09 21.32
C GLY A 119 -6.73 12.58 21.41
N LEU A 120 -7.00 13.38 20.38
CA LEU A 120 -6.82 14.82 20.38
C LEU A 120 -8.15 15.54 20.56
N THR A 121 -8.11 16.67 21.25
CA THR A 121 -9.25 17.58 21.41
C THR A 121 -8.84 18.95 20.90
N ALA A 122 -9.64 19.53 20.01
CA ALA A 122 -9.51 20.92 19.59
C ALA A 122 -10.64 21.74 20.20
N ARG A 123 -10.27 22.77 20.96
CA ARG A 123 -11.22 23.70 21.59
C ARG A 123 -11.10 25.08 20.99
N ARG A 124 -12.22 25.65 20.55
CA ARG A 124 -12.30 27.01 20.02
C ARG A 124 -12.21 28.02 21.15
N LEU A 125 -11.23 28.91 21.10
CA LEU A 125 -11.09 30.04 22.01
C LEU A 125 -11.76 31.30 21.45
N SER A 126 -11.66 31.52 20.14
CA SER A 126 -12.30 32.64 19.42
C SER A 126 -12.48 32.29 17.93
N ARG A 127 -12.95 33.23 17.11
CA ARG A 127 -13.02 33.07 15.65
C ARG A 127 -11.63 32.77 15.10
N ASN A 128 -11.46 31.62 14.45
CA ASN A 128 -10.19 31.15 13.90
C ASN A 128 -9.06 31.03 14.94
N VAL A 129 -9.39 30.88 16.22
CA VAL A 129 -8.39 30.65 17.28
C VAL A 129 -8.80 29.42 18.06
N TRP A 130 -7.94 28.41 18.01
CA TRP A 130 -8.14 27.09 18.58
C TRP A 130 -6.95 26.69 19.44
N LYS A 131 -7.21 25.83 20.41
CA LYS A 131 -6.17 25.17 21.20
C LYS A 131 -6.31 23.66 21.06
N LEU A 132 -5.19 22.99 20.80
CA LEU A 132 -5.11 21.54 20.77
C LEU A 132 -4.69 21.02 22.16
N SER A 133 -5.34 19.96 22.63
CA SER A 133 -5.08 19.27 23.89
C SER A 133 -5.19 17.76 23.70
N ARG A 134 -4.62 16.98 24.62
CA ARG A 134 -4.92 15.54 24.68
C ARG A 134 -6.30 15.36 25.32
N SER A 135 -7.06 14.38 24.86
CA SER A 135 -8.44 14.15 25.35
C SER A 135 -8.53 13.81 26.84
N SER A 136 -7.47 13.25 27.44
CA SER A 136 -7.42 13.03 28.89
C SER A 136 -7.32 14.34 29.68
N GLU A 137 -6.56 15.32 29.18
CA GLU A 137 -6.29 16.58 29.89
C GLU A 137 -7.52 17.49 29.99
N ASP A 138 -8.40 17.50 28.99
CA ASP A 138 -9.65 18.27 29.06
C ASP A 138 -10.65 17.62 30.03
N SER A 139 -10.65 16.29 30.14
CA SER A 139 -11.54 15.56 31.06
C SER A 139 -11.21 15.86 32.53
N GLU A 140 -9.93 15.97 32.86
CA GLU A 140 -9.44 16.31 34.21
C GLU A 140 -9.67 17.79 34.58
N LYS A 141 -9.60 18.69 33.60
CA LYS A 141 -9.90 20.12 33.81
C LYS A 141 -11.39 20.42 33.94
N ALA A 142 -12.23 19.67 33.22
CA ALA A 142 -13.68 19.79 33.31
C ALA A 142 -14.19 19.36 34.70
N SER A 143 -13.64 18.28 35.27
CA SER A 143 -14.04 17.80 36.61
C SER A 143 -13.63 18.74 37.74
N THR A 144 -12.47 19.39 37.64
CA THR A 144 -12.00 20.39 38.64
C THR A 144 -12.74 21.72 38.54
N THR A 145 -13.14 22.16 37.35
CA THR A 145 -13.88 23.43 37.17
C THR A 145 -15.35 23.30 37.60
N SER A 146 -15.97 22.13 37.43
CA SER A 146 -17.38 21.89 37.76
C SER A 146 -17.70 22.04 39.26
N PHE A 147 -16.72 21.94 40.16
CA PHE A 147 -16.95 22.08 41.60
C PHE A 147 -16.96 23.55 42.09
N GLY A 148 -16.47 24.51 41.29
CA GLY A 148 -16.28 25.90 41.71
C GLY A 148 -17.41 26.87 41.32
N GLU A 149 -18.34 26.46 40.45
CA GLU A 149 -19.31 27.39 39.83
C GLU A 149 -20.64 27.51 40.60
N GLY A 150 -20.89 26.65 41.60
CA GLY A 150 -22.04 26.76 42.50
C GLY A 150 -21.89 27.83 43.59
N PHE A 151 -20.66 28.17 43.98
CA PHE A 151 -20.40 29.04 45.14
C PHE A 151 -20.42 30.54 44.81
N ARG A 152 -20.35 30.94 43.54
CA ARG A 152 -20.29 32.35 43.13
C ARG A 152 -21.65 32.98 42.77
N ARG A 153 -22.74 32.21 42.77
CA ARG A 153 -24.10 32.71 42.44
C ARG A 153 -24.94 33.08 43.67
N ARG A 154 -24.32 33.23 44.85
CA ARG A 154 -25.01 33.60 46.09
C ARG A 154 -24.15 34.53 46.94
N LEU A 155 -23.95 35.77 46.50
CA LEU A 155 -23.63 36.91 47.36
C LEU A 155 -24.23 38.17 46.74
#